data_AF-A0A7S2B789-F1
#
_entry.id   AF-A0A7S2B789-F1
#
_cell.length_a   1.000
_cell.length_b   1.000
_cell.length_c   1.000
_cell.angle_alpha   90.00
_cell.angle_beta   90.00
_cell.angle_gamma   90.00
#
_symmetry.space_group_name_H-M   'P 1'
#
loop_
_entity.id
_entity.type
_entity.pdbx_description
1 polymer ?
#
loop_
_entity_poly.entity_id
_entity_poly.type
_entity_poly.pdbx_seq_one_letter_code
_entity_poly.pdbx_strand_id
1 'polypeptide(L)'
;LISEGLLTEDEASRLNDRGVAARSQLVWVWISSLFTKWCLDGRLPDPFGNQNMMLEYSERARNQIGFILAQLNMQFPLEYEHLVTIMAKILMLTMAFETGMLWGAVWLHDANGTEYTTTLLTAISKSIMLTIMPVLYQGILDIKETITNPFRDGYTDYSFKVFRSRLANECQAFFDAGLYPPYVPVERKTAAVLPPQFLERQISSAMYE
;
A
#
# COMPACT_ATOMS: atom_id res chain seq x y z
N LEU A 1 -5.90 -6.09 17.43
CA LEU A 1 -6.42 -7.39 16.95
C LEU A 1 -7.18 -8.13 18.04
N ILE A 2 -6.54 -8.68 19.08
CA ILE A 2 -7.28 -9.37 20.18
C ILE A 2 -8.19 -8.39 20.93
N SER A 3 -7.65 -7.23 21.36
CA SER A 3 -8.42 -6.17 22.03
C SER A 3 -9.53 -5.56 21.16
N GLU A 4 -9.44 -5.74 19.85
CA GLU A 4 -10.42 -5.24 18.87
C GLU A 4 -11.43 -6.33 18.49
N GLY A 5 -11.33 -7.54 19.07
CA GLY A 5 -12.20 -8.68 18.77
C GLY A 5 -12.01 -9.29 17.38
N LEU A 6 -10.95 -8.91 16.64
CA LEU A 6 -10.67 -9.41 15.28
C LEU A 6 -9.99 -10.78 15.27
N LEU A 7 -9.44 -11.22 16.40
CA LEU A 7 -8.69 -12.47 16.50
C LEU A 7 -8.90 -13.09 17.88
N THR A 8 -9.14 -14.39 17.91
CA THR A 8 -9.22 -15.16 19.16
C THR A 8 -7.83 -15.37 19.76
N GLU A 9 -7.75 -15.65 21.07
CA GLU A 9 -6.47 -15.94 21.74
C GLU A 9 -5.79 -17.18 21.14
N ASP A 10 -6.57 -18.19 20.77
CA ASP A 10 -6.09 -19.41 20.11
C ASP A 10 -5.49 -19.11 18.74
N GLU A 11 -6.17 -18.33 17.91
CA GLU A 11 -5.64 -17.90 16.61
C GLU A 11 -4.36 -17.08 16.77
N ALA A 12 -4.29 -16.22 17.80
CA ALA A 12 -3.13 -15.38 18.06
C ALA A 12 -1.92 -16.23 18.44
N SER A 13 -2.14 -17.27 19.25
CA SER A 13 -1.09 -18.22 19.61
C SER A 13 -0.52 -18.92 18.37
N ARG A 14 -1.38 -19.32 17.42
CA ARG A 14 -1.00 -19.99 16.17
C ARG A 14 -0.27 -19.06 15.20
N LEU A 15 -0.65 -17.78 15.12
CA LEU A 15 0.05 -16.78 14.30
C LEU A 15 1.42 -16.38 14.86
N ASN A 16 1.57 -16.47 16.18
CA ASN A 16 2.83 -16.15 16.87
C ASN A 16 3.80 -17.32 16.96
N ASP A 17 3.38 -18.51 16.53
CA ASP A 17 4.25 -19.68 16.52
C ASP A 17 5.46 -19.45 15.60
N ARG A 18 6.63 -19.93 16.04
CA ARG A 18 7.93 -19.43 15.57
C ARG A 18 8.14 -19.72 14.07
N GLY A 19 8.48 -18.66 13.32
CA GLY A 19 9.07 -18.77 11.98
C GLY A 19 8.12 -18.50 10.81
N VAL A 20 6.87 -18.09 11.06
CA VAL A 20 5.97 -17.79 9.94
C VAL A 20 6.27 -16.42 9.33
N ALA A 21 6.88 -16.45 8.14
CA ALA A 21 6.96 -15.30 7.26
C ALA A 21 5.57 -14.93 6.71
N ALA A 22 5.28 -13.63 6.60
CA ALA A 22 4.02 -13.09 6.06
C ALA A 22 2.74 -13.60 6.75
N ARG A 23 2.60 -13.34 8.06
CA ARG A 23 1.41 -13.70 8.88
C ARG A 23 0.07 -13.29 8.27
N SER A 24 0.03 -12.21 7.49
CA SER A 24 -1.17 -11.76 6.77
C SER A 24 -1.67 -12.74 5.71
N GLN A 25 -0.78 -13.53 5.10
CA GLN A 25 -1.16 -14.55 4.11
C GLN A 25 -1.69 -15.84 4.75
N LEU A 26 -1.31 -16.14 6.00
CA LEU A 26 -1.79 -17.33 6.72
C LEU A 26 -3.31 -17.32 6.92
N VAL A 27 -3.87 -16.15 7.23
CA VAL A 27 -5.31 -16.02 7.46
C VAL A 27 -6.10 -16.46 6.21
N TRP A 28 -5.59 -16.15 5.02
CA TRP A 28 -6.20 -16.61 3.77
C TRP A 28 -6.09 -18.12 3.57
N VAL A 29 -5.02 -18.75 4.03
CA VAL A 29 -4.90 -20.22 4.04
C VAL A 29 -5.95 -20.85 4.96
N TRP A 30 -6.19 -20.26 6.13
CA TRP A 30 -7.25 -20.72 7.04
C TRP A 30 -8.62 -20.61 6.40
N ILE A 31 -8.92 -19.48 5.74
CA ILE A 31 -10.17 -19.28 5.01
C ILE A 31 -10.35 -20.34 3.91
N SER A 32 -9.33 -20.58 3.07
CA SER A 32 -9.41 -21.62 2.02
C SER A 32 -9.59 -23.02 2.60
N SER A 33 -8.95 -23.32 3.73
CA SER A 33 -9.06 -24.63 4.40
C SER A 33 -10.47 -24.86 4.99
N LEU A 34 -11.08 -23.81 5.55
CA LEU A 34 -12.44 -23.85 6.07
C LEU A 34 -13.44 -24.11 4.94
N PHE A 35 -13.27 -23.42 3.80
CA PHE A 35 -14.13 -23.58 2.65
C PHE A 35 -14.02 -24.99 2.03
N THR A 36 -12.78 -25.51 1.92
CA THR A 36 -12.53 -26.88 1.47
C THR A 36 -13.24 -27.89 2.37
N LYS A 37 -13.19 -27.69 3.69
CA LYS A 37 -13.92 -28.53 4.64
C LYS A 37 -15.43 -28.48 4.39
N TRP A 38 -16.01 -27.30 4.15
CA TRP A 38 -17.45 -27.19 3.86
C TRP A 38 -17.87 -27.83 2.54
N CYS A 39 -17.00 -27.81 1.51
CA CYS A 39 -17.21 -28.56 0.27
C CYS A 39 -17.20 -30.07 0.52
N LEU A 40 -16.22 -30.59 1.29
CA LEU A 40 -16.13 -32.01 1.64
C LEU A 40 -17.29 -32.48 2.52
N ASP A 41 -17.74 -31.63 3.44
CA ASP A 41 -18.90 -31.88 4.30
C ASP A 41 -20.23 -31.75 3.53
N GLY A 42 -20.20 -31.32 2.26
CA GLY A 42 -21.39 -31.20 1.43
C GLY A 42 -22.34 -30.07 1.83
N ARG A 43 -21.84 -29.05 2.53
CA ARG A 43 -22.65 -27.91 3.01
C ARG A 43 -22.93 -26.87 1.93
N LEU A 44 -22.23 -26.95 0.82
CA LEU A 44 -22.30 -26.00 -0.29
C LEU A 44 -22.90 -26.69 -1.53
N PRO A 45 -23.79 -26.01 -2.27
CA PRO A 45 -24.22 -26.49 -3.58
C PRO A 45 -23.01 -26.53 -4.51
N ASP A 46 -22.91 -27.51 -5.41
CA ASP A 46 -21.73 -27.70 -6.30
C ASP A 46 -20.37 -27.52 -5.60
N PRO A 47 -19.95 -28.51 -4.78
CA PRO A 47 -18.71 -28.43 -4.02
C PRO A 47 -17.46 -28.17 -4.88
N PHE A 48 -17.42 -28.68 -6.11
CA PHE A 48 -16.26 -28.59 -6.99
C PHE A 48 -16.14 -27.19 -7.61
N GLY A 49 -17.23 -26.66 -8.18
CA GLY A 49 -17.24 -25.31 -8.76
C GLY A 49 -16.95 -24.23 -7.70
N ASN A 50 -17.61 -24.34 -6.54
CA ASN A 50 -17.40 -23.40 -5.45
C ASN A 50 -15.99 -23.47 -4.87
N GLN A 51 -15.41 -24.66 -4.72
CA GLN A 51 -14.05 -24.80 -4.22
C GLN A 51 -13.04 -24.13 -5.16
N ASN A 52 -13.13 -24.38 -6.47
CA ASN A 52 -12.24 -23.78 -7.46
C ASN A 52 -12.33 -22.26 -7.45
N MET A 53 -13.55 -21.71 -7.39
CA MET A 53 -13.78 -20.28 -7.31
C MET A 53 -13.17 -19.68 -6.04
N MET A 54 -13.35 -20.32 -4.88
CA MET A 54 -12.81 -19.80 -3.63
C MET A 54 -11.28 -19.86 -3.57
N LEU A 55 -10.68 -20.92 -4.13
CA LEU A 55 -9.23 -21.04 -4.25
C LEU A 55 -8.66 -19.93 -5.16
N GLU A 56 -9.32 -19.63 -6.28
CA GLU A 56 -8.93 -18.54 -7.18
C GLU A 56 -8.96 -17.17 -6.47
N TYR A 57 -10.03 -16.87 -5.71
CA TYR A 57 -10.09 -15.62 -4.93
C TYR A 57 -9.01 -15.55 -3.84
N SER A 58 -8.75 -16.69 -3.18
CA SER A 58 -7.72 -16.77 -2.14
C SER A 58 -6.31 -16.58 -2.72
N GLU A 59 -6.06 -17.13 -3.91
CA GLU A 59 -4.82 -16.93 -4.65
C GLU A 59 -4.63 -15.45 -5.03
N ARG A 60 -5.67 -14.82 -5.60
CA ARG A 60 -5.66 -13.39 -5.92
C ARG A 60 -5.36 -12.54 -4.70
N ALA A 61 -6.04 -12.79 -3.58
CA ALA A 61 -5.82 -12.04 -2.34
C ALA A 61 -4.38 -12.21 -1.82
N ARG A 62 -3.86 -13.44 -1.79
CA ARG A 62 -2.47 -13.71 -1.39
C ARG A 62 -1.46 -13.02 -2.30
N ASN A 63 -1.69 -13.02 -3.61
CA ASN A 63 -0.82 -12.37 -4.59
C ASN A 63 -0.79 -10.84 -4.37
N GLN A 64 -1.94 -10.21 -4.08
CA GLN A 64 -1.99 -8.78 -3.77
C GLN A 64 -1.29 -8.42 -2.46
N ILE A 65 -1.47 -9.25 -1.42
CA ILE A 65 -0.75 -9.07 -0.14
C ILE A 65 0.76 -9.22 -0.36
N GLY A 66 1.17 -10.23 -1.13
CA GLY A 66 2.56 -10.46 -1.50
C GLY A 66 3.16 -9.29 -2.27
N PHE A 67 2.39 -8.70 -3.21
CA PHE A 67 2.79 -7.52 -3.95
C PHE A 67 3.05 -6.32 -3.03
N ILE A 68 2.12 -6.01 -2.11
CA ILE A 68 2.31 -4.92 -1.14
C ILE A 68 3.53 -5.19 -0.24
N LEU A 69 3.67 -6.41 0.26
CA LEU A 69 4.81 -6.79 1.10
C LEU A 69 6.14 -6.69 0.34
N ALA A 70 6.15 -7.04 -0.95
CA ALA A 70 7.31 -6.89 -1.81
C ALA A 70 7.67 -5.41 -1.99
N GLN A 71 6.70 -4.51 -2.22
CA GLN A 71 6.94 -3.06 -2.32
C GLN A 71 7.45 -2.46 -1.00
N LEU A 72 6.97 -2.96 0.15
CA LEU A 72 7.45 -2.51 1.46
C LEU A 72 8.88 -2.97 1.76
N ASN A 73 9.24 -4.19 1.35
CA ASN A 73 10.54 -4.79 1.63
C ASN A 73 11.60 -4.44 0.59
N MET A 74 11.22 -4.29 -0.68
CA MET A 74 12.10 -3.90 -1.77
C MET A 74 12.08 -2.38 -1.91
N GLN A 75 12.85 -1.72 -1.06
CA GLN A 75 13.15 -0.30 -1.24
C GLN A 75 14.14 -0.12 -2.40
N PHE A 76 14.16 1.06 -3.00
CA PHE A 76 15.20 1.39 -3.99
C PHE A 76 16.58 1.16 -3.36
N PRO A 77 17.54 0.61 -4.12
CA PRO A 77 18.89 0.45 -3.61
C PRO A 77 19.43 1.80 -3.11
N LEU A 78 19.92 1.80 -1.87
CA LEU A 78 20.38 2.99 -1.15
C LEU A 78 21.40 3.81 -1.97
N GLU A 79 22.22 3.11 -2.76
CA GLU A 79 23.22 3.70 -3.65
C GLU A 79 22.59 4.68 -4.66
N TYR A 80 21.44 4.34 -5.25
CA TYR A 80 20.77 5.21 -6.22
C TYR A 80 20.21 6.47 -5.54
N GLU A 81 19.65 6.33 -4.34
CA GLU A 81 19.10 7.47 -3.60
C GLU A 81 20.19 8.46 -3.18
N HIS A 82 21.32 7.95 -2.70
CA HIS A 82 22.48 8.75 -2.35
C HIS A 82 23.08 9.44 -3.58
N LEU A 83 23.21 8.72 -4.70
CA LEU A 83 23.76 9.30 -5.94
C LEU A 83 22.93 10.49 -6.43
N VAL A 84 21.60 10.35 -6.50
CA VAL A 84 20.70 11.42 -6.94
C VAL A 84 20.76 12.61 -5.98
N THR A 85 20.76 12.36 -4.68
CA THR A 85 20.85 13.42 -3.66
C THR A 85 22.17 14.17 -3.76
N ILE A 86 23.29 13.45 -3.83
CA ILE A 86 24.63 14.05 -3.95
C ILE A 86 24.74 14.86 -5.25
N MET A 87 24.26 14.32 -6.37
CA MET A 87 24.27 15.03 -7.66
C MET A 87 23.50 16.35 -7.60
N ALA A 88 22.30 16.35 -7.02
CA ALA A 88 21.51 17.57 -6.85
C ALA A 88 22.22 18.59 -5.93
N LYS A 89 22.87 18.12 -4.86
CA LYS A 89 23.64 18.98 -3.93
C LYS A 89 24.90 19.56 -4.57
N ILE A 90 25.62 18.79 -5.38
CA ILE A 90 26.77 19.28 -6.15
C ILE A 90 26.31 20.36 -7.13
N LEU A 91 25.19 20.16 -7.84
CA LEU A 91 24.65 21.17 -8.76
C LEU A 91 24.33 22.48 -8.04
N MET A 92 23.68 22.40 -6.87
CA MET A 92 23.39 23.57 -6.03
C MET A 92 24.68 24.27 -5.57
N LEU A 93 25.71 23.50 -5.20
CA LEU A 93 27.00 24.04 -4.79
C LEU A 93 27.72 24.73 -5.96
N THR A 94 27.68 24.17 -7.17
CA THR A 94 28.27 24.80 -8.36
C THR A 94 27.57 26.12 -8.72
N MET A 95 26.24 26.18 -8.59
CA MET A 95 25.49 27.43 -8.81
C MET A 95 25.83 28.49 -7.76
N ALA A 96 26.00 28.08 -6.50
CA ALA A 96 26.43 28.99 -5.43
C ALA A 96 27.83 29.54 -5.69
N PHE A 97 28.76 28.70 -6.16
CA PHE A 97 30.11 29.11 -6.51
C PHE A 97 30.14 30.08 -7.71
N GLU A 98 29.41 29.77 -8.79
CA GLU A 98 29.29 30.67 -9.96
C GLU A 98 28.76 32.05 -9.56
N THR A 99 27.71 32.08 -8.73
CA THR A 99 27.10 33.33 -8.26
C THR A 99 28.05 34.10 -7.34
N GLY A 100 28.78 33.40 -6.46
CA GLY A 100 29.80 34.01 -5.61
C GLY A 100 30.95 34.64 -6.40
N MET A 101 31.41 33.99 -7.48
CA MET A 101 32.42 34.55 -8.37
C MET A 101 31.93 35.83 -9.07
N LEU A 102 30.67 35.86 -9.53
CA LEU A 102 30.08 37.05 -10.17
C LEU A 102 29.98 38.23 -9.19
N TRP A 103 29.57 37.99 -7.94
CA TRP A 103 29.56 39.03 -6.92
C TRP A 103 30.96 39.55 -6.59
N GLY A 104 31.96 38.66 -6.53
CA GLY A 104 33.36 39.05 -6.36
C GLY A 104 33.86 39.93 -7.52
N ALA A 105 33.47 39.60 -8.75
CA ALA A 105 33.82 40.40 -9.93
C ALA A 105 33.17 41.79 -9.92
N VAL A 106 31.89 41.90 -9.52
CA VAL A 106 31.21 43.20 -9.37
C VAL A 106 31.93 44.09 -8.36
N TRP A 107 32.34 43.53 -7.22
CA TRP A 107 33.07 44.27 -6.18
C TRP A 107 34.44 44.78 -6.68
N LEU A 108 35.16 43.97 -7.47
CA LEU A 108 36.43 44.38 -8.08
C LEU A 108 36.27 45.42 -9.20
N HIS A 109 35.16 45.36 -9.96
CA HIS A 109 34.88 46.31 -11.05
C HIS A 109 34.43 47.69 -10.54
N ASP A 110 33.74 47.76 -9.40
CA ASP A 110 33.40 49.02 -8.70
C ASP A 110 34.67 49.84 -8.38
N ALA A 111 35.77 49.16 -8.02
CA ALA A 111 37.05 49.80 -7.76
C ALA A 111 37.76 50.36 -9.01
N ASN A 112 37.43 49.87 -10.21
CA ASN A 112 38.10 50.19 -11.47
C ASN A 112 37.30 51.09 -12.43
N GLY A 113 36.08 51.51 -12.06
CA GLY A 113 35.33 52.57 -12.75
C GLY A 113 34.81 52.25 -14.17
N THR A 114 34.77 50.98 -14.59
CA THR A 114 34.28 50.55 -15.92
C THR A 114 32.99 49.72 -15.81
N GLU A 115 32.00 50.05 -16.67
CA GLU A 115 30.72 49.35 -16.94
C GLU A 115 30.07 48.55 -15.78
N TYR A 116 29.70 49.27 -14.71
CA TYR A 116 29.08 48.69 -13.52
C TYR A 116 27.62 48.18 -13.72
N THR A 117 26.88 48.76 -14.66
CA THR A 117 25.43 48.50 -14.79
C THR A 117 25.08 47.15 -15.39
N THR A 118 25.84 46.64 -16.36
CA THR A 118 25.58 45.34 -17.02
C THR A 118 26.02 44.16 -16.14
N THR A 119 27.13 44.30 -15.42
CA THR A 119 27.66 43.31 -14.48
C THR A 119 26.81 43.19 -13.22
N LEU A 120 26.29 44.29 -12.70
CA LEU A 120 25.36 44.27 -11.57
C LEU A 120 24.02 43.62 -11.92
N LEU A 121 23.47 43.92 -13.11
CA LEU A 121 22.20 43.32 -13.55
C LEU A 121 22.32 41.79 -13.71
N THR A 122 23.46 41.31 -14.23
CA THR A 122 23.73 39.87 -14.38
C THR A 122 23.97 39.17 -13.03
N ALA A 123 24.63 39.83 -12.08
CA ALA A 123 24.78 39.30 -10.71
C ALA A 123 23.42 39.18 -9.98
N ILE A 124 22.54 40.17 -10.13
CA ILE A 124 21.19 40.14 -9.56
C ILE A 124 20.37 39.01 -10.18
N SER A 125 20.35 38.88 -11.51
CA SER A 125 19.58 37.82 -12.19
C SER A 125 20.06 36.42 -11.79
N LYS A 126 21.38 36.23 -11.65
CA LYS A 126 21.97 34.97 -11.16
C LYS A 126 21.66 34.70 -9.69
N SER A 127 21.58 35.73 -8.84
CA SER A 127 21.16 35.60 -7.44
C SER A 127 19.70 35.17 -7.30
N ILE A 128 18.83 35.68 -8.16
CA ILE A 128 17.44 35.23 -8.25
C ILE A 128 17.39 33.75 -8.66
N MET A 129 18.15 33.35 -9.70
CA MET A 129 18.24 31.94 -10.09
C MET A 129 18.83 31.04 -8.99
N LEU A 130 19.83 31.51 -8.24
CA LEU A 130 20.39 30.82 -7.08
C LEU A 130 19.37 30.60 -5.97
N THR A 131 18.30 31.39 -5.91
CA THR A 131 17.22 31.20 -4.93
C THR A 131 16.15 30.25 -5.47
N ILE A 132 15.72 30.46 -6.71
CA ILE A 132 14.65 29.67 -7.34
C ILE A 132 15.08 28.21 -7.58
N MET A 133 16.27 27.98 -8.13
CA MET A 133 16.71 26.64 -8.52
C MET A 133 16.86 25.69 -7.33
N PRO A 134 17.53 26.05 -6.22
CA PRO A 134 17.59 25.19 -5.04
C PRO A 134 16.23 24.91 -4.42
N VAL A 135 15.31 25.89 -4.39
CA VAL A 135 13.94 25.65 -3.91
C VAL A 135 13.24 24.61 -4.78
N LEU A 136 13.36 24.71 -6.10
CA LEU A 136 12.78 23.73 -7.03
C LEU A 136 13.41 22.34 -6.87
N TYR A 137 14.75 22.24 -6.90
CA TYR A 137 15.45 20.96 -6.78
C TYR A 137 15.23 20.30 -5.42
N GLN A 138 15.27 21.08 -4.33
CA GLN A 138 14.99 20.58 -3.00
C GLN A 138 13.52 20.15 -2.86
N GLY A 139 12.59 20.90 -3.44
CA GLY A 139 11.17 20.54 -3.46
C GLY A 139 10.91 19.23 -4.21
N ILE A 140 11.58 19.00 -5.36
CA ILE A 140 11.47 17.74 -6.09
C ILE A 140 12.03 16.57 -5.28
N LEU A 141 13.15 16.76 -4.57
CA LEU A 141 13.71 15.73 -3.69
C LEU A 141 12.76 15.38 -2.54
N ASP A 142 12.12 16.38 -1.93
CA ASP A 142 11.15 16.21 -0.85
C ASP A 142 9.88 15.48 -1.31
N ILE A 143 9.37 15.83 -2.50
CA ILE A 143 8.27 15.11 -3.15
C ILE A 143 8.66 13.65 -3.41
N LYS A 144 9.88 13.41 -3.93
CA LYS A 144 10.38 12.05 -4.14
C LYS A 144 10.42 11.27 -2.84
N GLU A 145 10.93 11.85 -1.76
CA GLU A 145 10.99 11.18 -0.46
C GLU A 145 9.61 10.80 0.05
N THR A 146 8.66 11.72 -0.06
CA THR A 146 7.27 11.52 0.35
C THR A 146 6.60 10.40 -0.46
N ILE A 147 6.75 10.40 -1.79
CA ILE A 147 6.14 9.39 -2.66
C ILE A 147 6.80 8.01 -2.50
N THR A 148 8.08 7.95 -2.09
CA THR A 148 8.82 6.67 -1.97
C THR A 148 8.19 5.72 -0.96
N ASN A 149 7.57 6.24 0.11
CA ASN A 149 6.86 5.40 1.07
C ASN A 149 5.53 6.05 1.52
N PRO A 150 4.43 5.75 0.81
CA PRO A 150 3.11 6.31 1.10
C PRO A 150 2.38 5.60 2.25
N PHE A 151 3.03 4.63 2.90
CA PHE A 151 2.47 3.85 4.02
C PHE A 151 2.98 4.33 5.39
N ARG A 152 3.59 5.52 5.44
CA ARG A 152 3.96 6.20 6.68
C ARG A 152 2.73 6.90 7.27
N ASP A 153 2.94 7.65 8.35
CA ASP A 153 1.89 8.38 9.09
C ASP A 153 1.99 9.90 8.83
N GLY A 154 2.38 10.28 7.61
CA GLY A 154 2.49 11.65 7.13
C GLY A 154 1.15 12.21 6.65
N TYR A 155 1.09 13.54 6.48
CA TYR A 155 -0.15 14.24 6.07
C TYR A 155 -0.62 13.88 4.66
N THR A 156 0.32 13.57 3.77
CA THR A 156 0.09 13.20 2.36
C THR A 156 -0.04 11.70 2.14
N ASP A 157 0.16 10.90 3.19
CA ASP A 157 0.19 9.44 3.10
C ASP A 157 -1.21 8.83 3.14
N TYR A 158 -1.30 7.53 2.87
CA TYR A 158 -2.56 6.82 2.98
C TYR A 158 -3.05 6.77 4.42
N SER A 159 -4.26 7.28 4.67
CA SER A 159 -4.88 7.21 6.00
C SER A 159 -5.34 5.78 6.32
N PHE A 160 -4.47 5.02 7.00
CA PHE A 160 -4.81 3.67 7.48
C PHE A 160 -6.02 3.65 8.41
N LYS A 161 -6.24 4.73 9.18
CA LYS A 161 -7.41 4.84 10.07
C LYS A 161 -8.71 4.85 9.28
N VAL A 162 -8.78 5.66 8.22
CA VAL A 162 -9.97 5.72 7.35
C VAL A 162 -10.15 4.39 6.61
N PHE A 163 -9.06 3.81 6.10
CA PHE A 163 -9.10 2.52 5.42
C PHE A 163 -9.65 1.41 6.32
N ARG A 164 -9.13 1.29 7.56
CA ARG A 164 -9.60 0.29 8.54
C ARG A 164 -11.06 0.48 8.91
N SER A 165 -11.48 1.73 9.15
CA SER A 165 -12.87 2.05 9.48
C SER A 165 -13.83 1.67 8.35
N ARG A 166 -13.48 1.99 7.09
CA ARG A 166 -14.26 1.59 5.92
C ARG A 166 -14.34 0.09 5.77
N LEU A 167 -13.21 -0.61 5.87
CA LEU A 167 -13.17 -2.07 5.75
C LEU A 167 -14.02 -2.75 6.82
N ALA A 168 -13.94 -2.29 8.08
CA ALA A 168 -14.77 -2.81 9.16
C ALA A 168 -16.27 -2.60 8.89
N ASN A 169 -16.65 -1.41 8.44
CA ASN A 169 -18.04 -1.09 8.09
C ASN A 169 -18.55 -1.92 6.91
N GLU A 170 -17.73 -2.14 5.89
CA GLU A 170 -18.07 -2.98 4.73
C GLU A 170 -18.25 -4.45 5.14
N CYS A 171 -17.32 -5.01 5.92
CA CYS A 171 -17.44 -6.37 6.44
C CYS A 171 -18.70 -6.54 7.31
N GLN A 172 -18.99 -5.57 8.18
CA GLN A 172 -20.20 -5.57 8.99
C GLN A 172 -21.46 -5.52 8.12
N ALA A 173 -21.48 -4.65 7.11
CA ALA A 173 -22.62 -4.53 6.18
C ALA A 173 -22.86 -5.83 5.40
N PHE A 174 -21.79 -6.53 4.96
CA PHE A 174 -21.94 -7.83 4.31
C PHE A 174 -22.50 -8.90 5.25
N PHE A 175 -22.06 -8.89 6.51
CA PHE A 175 -22.57 -9.81 7.52
C PHE A 175 -24.05 -9.54 7.82
N ASP A 176 -24.42 -8.27 8.01
CA ASP A 176 -25.80 -7.85 8.26
C ASP A 176 -26.72 -8.17 7.07
N ALA A 177 -26.25 -7.94 5.84
CA ALA A 177 -26.99 -8.28 4.62
C ALA A 177 -27.20 -9.80 4.47
N GLY A 178 -26.25 -10.61 4.92
CA GLY A 178 -26.38 -12.07 4.98
C GLY A 178 -27.36 -12.55 6.05
N LEU A 179 -27.43 -11.87 7.18
CA LEU A 179 -28.36 -12.18 8.27
C LEU A 179 -29.81 -11.76 7.97
N TYR A 180 -30.00 -10.63 7.29
CA TYR A 180 -31.29 -10.00 7.00
C TYR A 180 -31.52 -9.76 5.50
N PRO A 181 -31.55 -10.81 4.66
CA PRO A 181 -31.82 -10.63 3.25
C PRO A 181 -33.28 -10.19 3.01
N PRO A 182 -33.54 -9.40 1.95
CA PRO A 182 -34.84 -8.75 1.73
C PRO A 182 -35.99 -9.73 1.44
N TYR A 183 -35.69 -10.99 1.12
CA TYR A 183 -36.70 -12.02 0.88
C TYR A 183 -37.15 -12.74 2.16
N VAL A 184 -36.51 -12.50 3.31
CA VAL A 184 -36.92 -13.10 4.59
C VAL A 184 -37.90 -12.16 5.30
N PRO A 185 -39.09 -12.63 5.68
CA PRO A 185 -40.05 -11.83 6.44
C PRO A 185 -39.45 -11.34 7.76
N VAL A 186 -39.77 -10.11 8.17
CA VAL A 186 -39.25 -9.45 9.40
C VAL A 186 -39.45 -10.31 10.66
N GLU A 187 -40.44 -11.20 10.66
CA GLU A 187 -40.78 -12.10 11.77
C GLU A 187 -39.76 -13.26 11.95
N ARG A 188 -38.98 -13.60 10.91
CA ARG A 188 -38.03 -14.72 10.94
C ARG A 188 -36.61 -14.20 11.20
N LYS A 189 -36.15 -14.33 12.45
CA LYS A 189 -34.87 -13.75 12.93
C LYS A 189 -33.58 -14.34 12.35
N THR A 190 -33.63 -15.48 11.63
CA THR A 190 -32.44 -16.14 11.10
C THR A 190 -32.68 -16.62 9.69
N ALA A 191 -32.16 -15.87 8.71
CA ALA A 191 -32.19 -16.25 7.30
C ALA A 191 -31.17 -17.35 6.93
N ALA A 192 -30.11 -17.49 7.73
CA ALA A 192 -28.89 -18.19 7.35
C ALA A 192 -28.88 -19.72 7.59
N VAL A 193 -30.01 -20.35 7.90
CA VAL A 193 -30.09 -21.81 7.89
C VAL A 193 -30.42 -22.22 6.47
N LEU A 194 -29.39 -22.44 5.64
CA LEU A 194 -29.57 -23.26 4.45
C LEU A 194 -30.24 -24.57 4.91
N PRO A 195 -31.39 -24.98 4.32
CA PRO A 195 -31.96 -26.27 4.66
C PRO A 195 -30.87 -27.33 4.43
N PRO A 196 -30.76 -28.36 5.28
CA PRO A 196 -29.79 -29.43 5.07
C PRO A 196 -30.01 -29.97 3.66
N GLN A 197 -29.08 -29.66 2.76
CA GLN A 197 -29.12 -30.18 1.41
C GLN A 197 -28.71 -31.63 1.56
N PHE A 198 -29.68 -32.54 1.48
CA PHE A 198 -29.41 -33.95 1.33
C PHE A 198 -28.70 -34.11 -0.02
N LEU A 199 -27.36 -34.10 0.01
CA LEU A 199 -26.55 -34.60 -1.09
C LEU A 199 -26.79 -36.10 -1.16
N GLU A 200 -27.87 -36.48 -1.83
CA GLU A 200 -27.92 -37.80 -2.45
C GLU A 200 -26.74 -37.80 -3.43
N ARG A 201 -25.66 -38.49 -3.02
CA ARG A 201 -24.42 -38.63 -3.75
C ARG A 201 -24.75 -38.96 -5.21
N GLN A 202 -24.80 -37.96 -6.08
CA GLN A 202 -24.60 -38.15 -7.51
C GLN A 202 -23.12 -38.42 -7.70
N ILE A 203 -22.67 -39.58 -7.20
CA ILE A 203 -21.50 -40.23 -7.74
C ILE A 203 -21.90 -40.49 -9.18
N SER A 204 -21.31 -39.71 -10.08
CA SER A 204 -21.43 -39.89 -11.51
C SER A 204 -21.27 -41.38 -11.83
N SER A 205 -22.34 -42.01 -12.30
CA SER A 205 -22.32 -43.35 -12.85
C SER A 205 -21.44 -43.45 -14.11
N ALA A 206 -20.95 -42.32 -14.63
CA ALA A 206 -20.04 -42.27 -15.77
C ALA A 206 -18.58 -42.63 -15.45
N MET A 207 -18.25 -43.02 -14.21
CA MET A 207 -16.93 -43.59 -13.87
C MET A 207 -16.87 -45.12 -13.98
N TYR A 208 -17.97 -45.79 -14.32
CA TYR A 208 -18.05 -47.25 -14.45
C TYR A 208 -18.64 -47.73 -15.79
N GLU A 209 -18.53 -46.92 -16.85
CA GLU A 209 -18.74 -47.35 -18.25
C GLU A 209 -17.47 -47.20 -19.07
#